data_AF-A0A418Q5N7-F1
#
_entry.id   AF-A0A418Q5N7-F1
#
_cell.length_a   1.000
_cell.length_b   1.000
_cell.length_c   1.000
_cell.angle_alpha   90.00
_cell.angle_beta   90.00
_cell.angle_gamma   90.00
#
_symmetry.space_group_name_H-M   'P 1'
#
loop_
_entity.id
_entity.type
_entity.pdbx_description
1 polymer ?
#
loop_
_entity_poly.entity_id
_entity_poly.type
_entity_poly.pdbx_seq_one_letter_code
_entity_poly.pdbx_strand_id
1 'polypeptide(L)'
;MAFNTKTSRFSTAARLTVAGVAVAAGSAILAPTASAAPDSDWDRLAQCESGGNWHTNTGNGYYGGLQFSAGTWNGFGGQEFGAFAHHASREEQIVVAERVLAAQGWGAWPSCSKKLGLNSAPTPRTAPGRPAAAPAPAAAATPAAANQQLAQAATVGQLDDIYNGIVAQARNAGVAVPQQVTDLYQSLRAQLSNAVAPVAGQVQGVADQAQGITGQVQNQVQGYAAQLQAALPR
;
A
#
# COMPACT_ATOMS: atom_id res chain seq x y z
N MET A 1 62.77 28.06 7.25
CA MET A 1 62.44 27.26 6.05
C MET A 1 61.57 26.10 6.53
N ALA A 2 60.27 26.31 6.76
CA ALA A 2 59.15 26.33 5.81
C ALA A 2 58.67 24.90 5.45
N PHE A 3 57.46 24.61 5.91
CA PHE A 3 56.78 23.32 5.96
C PHE A 3 56.42 22.75 4.57
N ASN A 4 56.47 21.42 4.48
CA ASN A 4 56.17 20.64 3.29
C ASN A 4 54.65 20.36 3.23
N THR A 5 53.93 21.00 2.32
CA THR A 5 52.50 20.71 2.06
C THR A 5 52.39 20.04 0.69
N LYS A 6 52.11 18.73 0.69
CA LYS A 6 51.91 17.97 -0.54
C LYS A 6 50.47 18.18 -1.04
N THR A 7 50.34 18.99 -2.07
CA THR A 7 49.13 19.14 -2.86
C THR A 7 49.03 17.99 -3.87
N SER A 8 47.77 17.66 -4.20
CA SER A 8 47.30 17.38 -5.57
C SER A 8 47.20 15.93 -6.07
N ARG A 9 45.93 15.57 -6.28
CA ARG A 9 45.26 15.19 -7.55
C ARG A 9 44.94 13.72 -7.78
N PHE A 10 43.65 13.55 -8.06
CA PHE A 10 42.97 12.45 -8.71
C PHE A 10 43.68 11.94 -9.96
N SER A 11 43.67 10.62 -10.14
CA SER A 11 43.76 9.99 -11.45
C SER A 11 43.02 8.66 -11.45
N THR A 12 41.87 8.67 -12.11
CA THR A 12 41.14 7.52 -12.64
C THR A 12 42.04 6.72 -13.58
N ALA A 13 42.20 5.42 -13.35
CA ALA A 13 42.56 4.46 -14.40
C ALA A 13 42.17 3.06 -13.96
N ALA A 14 41.02 2.60 -14.46
CA ALA A 14 40.64 1.21 -14.47
C ALA A 14 41.66 0.41 -15.29
N ARG A 15 42.18 -0.67 -14.69
CA ARG A 15 42.79 -1.79 -15.42
C ARG A 15 42.24 -3.07 -14.84
N LEU A 16 41.19 -3.59 -15.47
CA LEU A 16 40.71 -4.95 -15.27
C LEU A 16 41.68 -5.88 -15.99
N THR A 17 42.54 -6.57 -15.23
CA THR A 17 43.30 -7.73 -15.71
C THR A 17 42.67 -8.99 -15.14
N VAL A 18 42.00 -9.77 -15.97
CA VAL A 18 41.57 -11.14 -15.68
C VAL A 18 42.70 -12.07 -16.10
N ALA A 19 43.35 -12.73 -15.14
CA ALA A 19 43.95 -14.07 -15.27
C ALA A 19 44.63 -14.46 -13.94
N GLY A 20 44.21 -15.57 -13.34
CA GLY A 20 44.94 -16.18 -12.23
C GLY A 20 44.05 -17.00 -11.30
N VAL A 21 43.73 -18.25 -11.68
CA VAL A 21 43.24 -19.25 -10.72
C VAL A 21 44.43 -19.67 -9.86
N ALA A 22 44.39 -19.30 -8.57
CA ALA A 22 45.27 -19.86 -7.55
C ALA A 22 44.40 -20.38 -6.41
N VAL A 23 44.30 -21.71 -6.31
CA VAL A 23 43.72 -22.41 -5.16
C VAL A 23 44.71 -22.29 -4.01
N ALA A 24 44.37 -21.47 -3.02
CA ALA A 24 45.04 -21.46 -1.72
C ALA A 24 43.96 -21.67 -0.64
N ALA A 25 44.01 -22.85 -0.01
CA ALA A 25 43.20 -23.20 1.14
C ALA A 25 43.69 -22.44 2.38
N GLY A 26 42.75 -21.94 3.20
CA GLY A 26 43.04 -21.58 4.59
C GLY A 26 42.35 -20.31 5.06
N SER A 27 41.33 -20.49 5.91
CA SER A 27 40.59 -19.47 6.67
C SER A 27 39.84 -18.42 5.85
N ALA A 28 38.78 -18.85 5.18
CA ALA A 28 37.60 -18.00 5.14
C ALA A 28 37.15 -17.83 6.59
N ILE A 29 37.40 -16.67 7.19
CA ILE A 29 36.62 -16.21 8.33
C ILE A 29 35.18 -16.34 7.86
N LEU A 30 34.42 -17.24 8.48
CA LEU A 30 32.96 -17.22 8.39
C LEU A 30 32.55 -15.89 9.03
N ALA A 31 32.63 -14.80 8.26
CA ALA A 31 31.81 -13.64 8.54
C ALA A 31 30.39 -14.23 8.61
N PRO A 32 29.65 -14.06 9.72
CA PRO A 32 28.27 -14.49 9.75
C PRO A 32 27.63 -13.89 8.52
N THR A 33 27.13 -14.75 7.62
CA THR A 33 26.32 -14.29 6.50
C THR A 33 25.19 -13.52 7.17
N ALA A 34 25.23 -12.19 7.04
CA ALA A 34 24.22 -11.31 7.59
C ALA A 34 22.95 -11.60 6.79
N SER A 35 22.19 -12.59 7.26
CA SER A 35 20.93 -12.96 6.64
C SER A 35 20.03 -11.74 6.75
N ALA A 36 19.63 -11.22 5.60
CA ALA A 36 18.61 -10.19 5.51
C ALA A 36 17.40 -10.62 6.34
N ALA A 37 16.76 -9.69 7.05
CA ALA A 37 15.46 -9.97 7.66
C ALA A 37 14.53 -10.52 6.57
N PRO A 38 14.03 -11.76 6.64
CA PRO A 38 13.01 -12.21 5.70
C PRO A 38 11.71 -11.45 5.95
N ASP A 39 10.86 -11.34 4.93
CA ASP A 39 9.49 -10.80 5.08
C ASP A 39 8.73 -11.44 6.24
N SER A 40 8.95 -12.73 6.48
CA SER A 40 8.35 -13.48 7.57
C SER A 40 8.72 -12.95 8.96
N ASP A 41 9.89 -12.34 9.15
CA ASP A 41 10.26 -11.75 10.43
C ASP A 41 9.45 -10.48 10.69
N TRP A 42 9.24 -9.67 9.67
CA TRP A 42 8.39 -8.48 9.73
C TRP A 42 6.91 -8.84 9.94
N ASP A 43 6.42 -9.90 9.31
CA ASP A 43 5.04 -10.38 9.52
C ASP A 43 4.83 -10.94 10.92
N ARG A 44 5.79 -11.72 11.43
CA ARG A 44 5.74 -12.23 12.81
C ARG A 44 5.79 -11.08 13.81
N LEU A 45 6.60 -10.05 13.54
CA LEU A 45 6.63 -8.85 14.35
C LEU A 45 5.28 -8.13 14.32
N ALA A 46 4.72 -7.87 13.12
CA ALA A 46 3.40 -7.24 12.99
C ALA A 46 2.28 -8.03 13.66
N GLN A 47 2.34 -9.37 13.62
CA GLN A 47 1.41 -10.22 14.35
C GLN A 47 1.50 -10.03 15.86
N CYS A 48 2.71 -9.82 16.39
CA CYS A 48 2.91 -9.56 17.81
C CYS A 48 2.52 -8.13 18.21
N GLU A 49 2.82 -7.14 17.36
CA GLU A 49 2.62 -5.70 17.64
C GLU A 49 1.17 -5.25 17.45
N SER A 50 0.52 -5.67 16.36
CA SER A 50 -0.81 -5.19 15.96
C SER A 50 -1.84 -6.30 15.68
N GLY A 51 -1.48 -7.57 15.94
CA GLY A 51 -2.29 -8.70 15.51
C GLY A 51 -2.26 -8.91 13.98
N GLY A 52 -1.30 -8.32 13.29
CA GLY A 52 -1.11 -8.44 11.83
C GLY A 52 -1.86 -7.38 11.01
N ASN A 53 -2.52 -6.41 11.66
CA ASN A 53 -3.22 -5.35 10.97
C ASN A 53 -2.27 -4.19 10.61
N TRP A 54 -1.85 -4.16 9.34
CA TRP A 54 -0.96 -3.13 8.78
C TRP A 54 -1.55 -1.72 8.74
N HIS A 55 -2.87 -1.58 8.81
CA HIS A 55 -3.55 -0.29 8.75
C HIS A 55 -4.15 0.12 10.11
N THR A 56 -3.70 -0.51 11.20
CA THR A 56 -4.26 -0.24 12.52
C THR A 56 -4.00 1.20 12.97
N ASN A 57 -5.03 1.79 13.57
CA ASN A 57 -4.97 3.05 14.29
C ASN A 57 -6.02 3.01 15.40
N THR A 58 -5.61 2.63 16.59
CA THR A 58 -6.50 2.49 17.76
C THR A 58 -6.54 3.75 18.63
N GLY A 59 -5.84 4.81 18.24
CA GLY A 59 -5.69 6.02 19.05
C GLY A 59 -4.70 5.90 20.21
N ASN A 60 -3.87 4.85 20.25
CA ASN A 60 -2.87 4.63 21.31
C ASN A 60 -1.53 5.36 21.09
N GLY A 61 -1.45 6.24 20.08
CA GLY A 61 -0.22 6.99 19.72
C GLY A 61 0.77 6.23 18.83
N TYR A 62 0.43 5.00 18.44
CA TYR A 62 1.21 4.17 17.52
C TYR A 62 0.36 3.80 16.30
N TYR A 63 1.04 3.57 15.17
CA TYR A 63 0.39 3.45 13.87
C TYR A 63 0.92 2.26 13.08
N GLY A 64 0.01 1.60 12.38
CA GLY A 64 0.34 0.58 11.39
C GLY A 64 0.80 -0.76 11.99
N GLY A 65 1.21 -1.67 11.11
CA GLY A 65 1.48 -3.06 11.47
C GLY A 65 2.60 -3.22 12.48
N LEU A 66 3.61 -2.36 12.38
CA LEU A 66 4.80 -2.39 13.23
C LEU A 66 4.73 -1.37 14.39
N GLN A 67 3.55 -0.80 14.65
CA GLN A 67 3.31 0.11 15.77
C GLN A 67 4.34 1.24 15.83
N PHE A 68 4.52 1.99 14.74
CA PHE A 68 5.42 3.15 14.73
C PHE A 68 4.85 4.31 15.53
N SER A 69 5.68 5.01 16.30
CA SER A 69 5.35 6.36 16.76
C SER A 69 5.41 7.35 15.58
N ALA A 70 4.65 8.45 15.63
CA ALA A 70 4.72 9.49 14.60
C ALA A 70 6.14 10.07 14.45
N GLY A 71 6.86 10.24 15.56
CA GLY A 71 8.23 10.76 15.58
C GLY A 71 9.21 9.81 14.90
N THR A 72 9.15 8.52 15.21
CA THR A 72 10.00 7.49 14.56
C THR A 72 9.68 7.40 13.07
N TRP A 73 8.40 7.35 12.72
CA TRP A 73 7.97 7.30 11.31
C TRP A 73 8.55 8.46 10.50
N ASN A 74 8.41 9.69 11.01
CA ASN A 74 8.94 10.88 10.36
C ASN A 74 10.47 10.89 10.31
N GLY A 75 11.13 10.58 11.44
CA GLY A 75 12.60 10.61 11.55
C GLY A 75 13.32 9.63 10.64
N PHE A 76 12.63 8.58 10.18
CA PHE A 76 13.17 7.55 9.28
C PHE A 76 12.63 7.64 7.84
N GLY A 77 12.06 8.80 7.48
CA GLY A 77 11.68 9.10 6.10
C GLY A 77 10.33 8.53 5.66
N GLY A 78 9.49 8.05 6.59
CA GLY A 78 8.19 7.48 6.24
C GLY A 78 7.20 8.47 5.60
N GLN A 79 7.46 9.77 5.69
CA GLN A 79 6.65 10.81 5.02
C GLN A 79 6.60 10.65 3.50
N GLU A 80 7.54 9.93 2.89
CA GLU A 80 7.48 9.62 1.44
C GLU A 80 6.31 8.67 1.10
N PHE A 81 5.83 7.88 2.07
CA PHE A 81 4.74 6.92 1.90
C PHE A 81 3.41 7.39 2.51
N GLY A 82 3.48 8.31 3.49
CA GLY A 82 2.30 8.97 4.05
C GLY A 82 2.60 9.69 5.36
N ALA A 83 1.65 10.52 5.82
CA ALA A 83 1.78 11.27 7.07
C ALA A 83 2.02 10.38 8.31
N PHE A 84 1.44 9.17 8.30
CA PHE A 84 1.57 8.17 9.36
C PHE A 84 1.71 6.77 8.76
N ALA A 85 2.30 5.84 9.52
CA ALA A 85 2.54 4.47 9.05
C ALA A 85 1.26 3.75 8.58
N HIS A 86 0.12 3.96 9.24
CA HIS A 86 -1.16 3.31 8.85
C HIS A 86 -1.73 3.80 7.51
N HIS A 87 -1.19 4.86 6.91
CA HIS A 87 -1.51 5.29 5.54
C HIS A 87 -0.64 4.62 4.47
N ALA A 88 0.43 3.95 4.88
CA ALA A 88 1.38 3.28 4.02
C ALA A 88 1.08 1.78 3.94
N SER A 89 1.42 1.17 2.80
CA SER A 89 1.31 -0.28 2.62
C SER A 89 2.24 -1.02 3.58
N ARG A 90 2.02 -2.35 3.69
CA ARG A 90 2.92 -3.25 4.41
C ARG A 90 4.37 -3.07 3.96
N GLU A 91 4.61 -3.11 2.65
CA GLU A 91 5.96 -3.05 2.06
C GLU A 91 6.61 -1.70 2.31
N GLU A 92 5.84 -0.61 2.19
CA GLU A 92 6.29 0.75 2.50
C GLU A 92 6.66 0.90 3.99
N GLN A 93 5.86 0.32 4.88
CA GLN A 93 6.20 0.29 6.32
C GLN A 93 7.47 -0.51 6.59
N ILE A 94 7.66 -1.65 5.92
CA ILE A 94 8.88 -2.46 6.05
C ILE A 94 10.10 -1.70 5.54
N VAL A 95 10.00 -0.91 4.47
CA VAL A 95 11.12 -0.05 4.02
C VAL A 95 11.58 0.90 5.12
N VAL A 96 10.65 1.56 5.81
CA VAL A 96 10.98 2.44 6.94
C VAL A 96 11.51 1.63 8.12
N ALA A 97 10.95 0.44 8.37
CA ALA A 97 11.39 -0.46 9.43
C ALA A 97 12.84 -0.95 9.25
N GLU A 98 13.26 -1.23 8.02
CA GLU A 98 14.64 -1.59 7.69
C GLU A 98 15.62 -0.45 7.98
N ARG A 99 15.21 0.81 7.80
CA ARG A 99 16.02 1.98 8.17
C ARG A 99 16.13 2.13 9.69
N VAL A 100 15.04 1.89 10.41
CA VAL A 100 15.04 1.86 11.88
C VAL A 100 15.93 0.72 12.38
N LEU A 101 15.80 -0.47 11.80
CA LEU A 101 16.61 -1.64 12.13
C LEU A 101 18.11 -1.36 11.88
N ALA A 102 18.44 -0.64 10.81
CA ALA A 102 19.81 -0.22 10.52
C ALA A 102 20.40 0.73 11.58
N ALA A 103 19.58 1.63 12.13
CA ALA A 103 20.06 2.62 13.10
C ALA A 103 20.01 2.15 14.56
N GLN A 104 19.00 1.35 14.93
CA GLN A 104 18.67 1.03 16.32
C GLN A 104 18.71 -0.48 16.62
N GLY A 105 18.80 -1.32 15.59
CA GLY A 105 18.63 -2.76 15.72
C GLY A 105 17.21 -3.16 16.15
N TRP A 106 17.03 -4.45 16.45
CA TRP A 106 15.75 -5.01 16.91
C TRP A 106 15.27 -4.45 18.26
N GLY A 107 16.12 -3.68 18.96
CA GLY A 107 15.77 -2.98 20.19
C GLY A 107 14.71 -1.89 20.01
N ALA A 108 14.42 -1.46 18.77
CA ALA A 108 13.29 -0.57 18.48
C ALA A 108 11.92 -1.23 18.75
N TRP A 109 11.85 -2.57 18.77
CA TRP A 109 10.66 -3.35 19.10
C TRP A 109 10.94 -4.34 20.25
N PRO A 110 11.29 -3.85 21.45
CA PRO A 110 12.03 -4.62 22.45
C PRO A 110 11.26 -5.83 23.00
N SER A 111 9.94 -5.73 23.13
CA SER A 111 9.10 -6.80 23.67
C SER A 111 8.90 -7.93 22.66
N CYS A 112 8.43 -7.59 21.46
CA CYS A 112 8.10 -8.57 20.45
C CYS A 112 9.34 -9.16 19.77
N SER A 113 10.38 -8.38 19.49
CA SER A 113 11.61 -8.90 18.89
C SER A 113 12.30 -9.91 19.80
N LYS A 114 12.38 -9.63 21.11
CA LYS A 114 12.90 -10.56 22.13
C LYS A 114 12.06 -11.82 22.23
N LYS A 115 10.72 -11.70 22.25
CA LYS A 115 9.80 -12.84 22.30
C LYS A 115 9.93 -13.76 21.09
N LEU A 116 10.17 -13.17 19.91
CA LEU A 116 10.24 -13.89 18.64
C LEU A 116 11.66 -14.36 18.27
N GLY A 117 12.68 -13.91 19.01
CA GLY A 117 14.08 -14.22 18.76
C GLY A 117 14.64 -13.56 17.50
N LEU A 118 14.15 -12.37 17.12
CA LEU A 118 14.57 -11.70 15.89
C LEU A 118 15.98 -11.13 16.03
N ASN A 119 16.87 -11.53 15.11
CA ASN A 119 18.28 -11.17 15.11
C ASN A 119 18.87 -11.00 13.69
N SER A 120 18.02 -11.00 12.67
CA SER A 120 18.40 -10.80 11.26
C SER A 120 18.97 -9.39 11.02
N ALA A 121 19.84 -9.25 10.03
CA ALA A 121 20.48 -7.98 9.71
C ALA A 121 19.58 -7.05 8.87
N PRO A 122 19.70 -5.72 9.04
CA PRO A 122 19.00 -4.76 8.20
C PRO A 122 19.44 -4.90 6.74
N THR A 123 18.49 -4.76 5.83
CA THR A 123 18.76 -4.73 4.39
C THR A 123 17.99 -3.57 3.76
N PRO A 124 18.66 -2.65 3.05
CA PRO A 124 17.96 -1.58 2.34
C PRO A 124 16.94 -2.16 1.36
N ARG A 125 15.69 -1.70 1.46
CA ARG A 125 14.61 -2.11 0.57
C ARG A 125 14.06 -0.91 -0.17
N THR A 126 13.50 -1.20 -1.34
CA THR A 126 12.63 -0.29 -2.09
C THR A 126 11.23 -0.87 -2.07
N ALA A 127 10.23 -0.03 -1.84
CA ALA A 127 8.84 -0.44 -1.96
C ALA A 127 8.55 -0.70 -3.44
N PRO A 128 7.76 -1.74 -3.79
CA PRO A 128 7.22 -1.84 -5.14
C PRO A 128 6.47 -0.54 -5.42
N GLY A 129 6.77 0.08 -6.57
CA GLY A 129 6.23 1.40 -6.92
C GLY A 129 4.73 1.41 -6.70
N ARG A 130 4.25 2.31 -5.83
CA ARG A 130 2.83 2.57 -5.67
C ARG A 130 2.27 2.80 -7.08
N PRO A 131 1.20 2.11 -7.52
CA PRO A 131 0.45 2.61 -8.66
C PRO A 131 0.21 4.09 -8.36
N ALA A 132 0.70 4.98 -9.24
CA ALA A 132 0.88 6.40 -8.96
C ALA A 132 -0.25 6.90 -8.06
N ALA A 133 0.10 7.49 -6.91
CA ALA A 133 -0.88 8.05 -6.00
C ALA A 133 -1.87 8.85 -6.85
N ALA A 134 -3.13 8.43 -6.85
CA ALA A 134 -4.20 9.18 -7.48
C ALA A 134 -4.03 10.64 -7.02
N PRO A 135 -4.05 11.62 -7.95
CA PRO A 135 -3.79 13.01 -7.61
C PRO A 135 -4.63 13.38 -6.38
N ALA A 136 -3.98 14.00 -5.39
CA ALA A 136 -4.63 14.51 -4.19
C ALA A 136 -5.97 15.15 -4.59
N PRO A 137 -7.10 14.80 -3.94
CA PRO A 137 -8.41 15.24 -4.42
C PRO A 137 -8.44 16.77 -4.49
N ALA A 138 -8.33 17.28 -5.72
CA ALA A 138 -8.72 18.62 -6.04
C ALA A 138 -10.20 18.73 -5.68
N ALA A 139 -10.50 19.61 -4.72
CA ALA A 139 -11.82 20.16 -4.43
C ALA A 139 -13.02 19.21 -4.69
N ALA A 140 -13.45 18.50 -3.65
CA ALA A 140 -14.81 17.98 -3.45
C ALA A 140 -15.53 17.49 -4.73
N ALA A 141 -15.24 16.26 -5.16
CA ALA A 141 -16.18 15.54 -5.99
C ALA A 141 -17.48 15.34 -5.20
N THR A 142 -18.59 15.92 -5.70
CA THR A 142 -19.91 15.77 -5.09
C THR A 142 -20.28 14.29 -4.92
N PRO A 143 -21.04 13.92 -3.87
CA PRO A 143 -21.47 12.54 -3.59
C PRO A 143 -22.11 11.81 -4.79
N ALA A 144 -22.69 12.55 -5.74
CA ALA A 144 -23.28 12.01 -6.95
C ALA A 144 -22.27 11.28 -7.87
N ALA A 145 -21.03 11.76 -7.97
CA ALA A 145 -20.00 11.12 -8.81
C ALA A 145 -19.48 9.83 -8.15
N ALA A 146 -19.33 9.82 -6.82
CA ALA A 146 -18.95 8.63 -6.06
C ALA A 146 -20.03 7.54 -6.12
N ASN A 147 -21.32 7.90 -6.10
CA ASN A 147 -22.42 6.94 -6.26
C ASN A 147 -22.50 6.37 -7.69
N GLN A 148 -22.17 7.16 -8.71
CA GLN A 148 -22.06 6.63 -10.08
C GLN A 148 -20.86 5.69 -10.23
N GLN A 149 -19.74 5.98 -9.58
CA GLN A 149 -18.57 5.11 -9.57
C GLN A 149 -18.80 3.82 -8.77
N LEU A 150 -19.54 3.85 -7.66
CA LEU A 150 -19.94 2.63 -6.95
C LEU A 150 -20.91 1.76 -7.75
N ALA A 151 -21.84 2.37 -8.50
CA ALA A 151 -22.74 1.65 -9.41
C ALA A 151 -21.98 1.02 -10.59
N GLN A 152 -20.87 1.62 -11.02
CA GLN A 152 -19.98 1.09 -12.07
C GLN A 152 -18.97 0.06 -11.50
N ALA A 153 -18.66 0.14 -10.20
CA ALA A 153 -17.79 -0.79 -9.48
C ALA A 153 -18.49 -2.07 -9.01
N ALA A 154 -19.73 -2.32 -9.42
CA ALA A 154 -20.42 -3.60 -9.26
C ALA A 154 -19.86 -4.71 -10.19
N THR A 155 -18.53 -4.81 -10.28
CA THR A 155 -17.62 -5.98 -10.12
C THR A 155 -17.96 -7.37 -10.67
N VAL A 156 -19.00 -7.56 -11.48
CA VAL A 156 -19.26 -8.86 -12.14
C VAL A 156 -19.03 -8.80 -13.65
N GLY A 157 -19.25 -7.64 -14.29
CA GLY A 157 -18.98 -7.44 -15.72
C GLY A 157 -17.49 -7.36 -16.07
N GLN A 158 -16.68 -6.75 -15.20
CA GLN A 158 -15.23 -6.64 -15.40
C GLN A 158 -14.51 -7.99 -15.34
N LEU A 159 -15.10 -8.99 -14.66
CA LEU A 159 -14.59 -10.35 -14.65
C LEU A 159 -14.74 -11.04 -16.02
N ASP A 160 -15.78 -10.69 -16.80
CA ASP A 160 -15.96 -11.24 -18.14
C ASP A 160 -14.97 -10.70 -19.13
N ASP A 161 -14.66 -9.41 -19.06
CA ASP A 161 -13.68 -8.80 -19.96
C ASP A 161 -12.30 -9.43 -19.76
N ILE A 162 -11.93 -9.72 -18.50
CA ILE A 162 -10.70 -10.42 -18.15
C ILE A 162 -10.74 -11.87 -18.64
N TYR A 163 -11.82 -12.61 -18.35
CA TYR A 163 -11.96 -14.00 -18.77
C TYR A 163 -11.92 -14.14 -20.29
N ASN A 164 -12.69 -13.32 -21.01
CA ASN A 164 -12.73 -13.30 -22.47
C ASN A 164 -11.38 -12.88 -23.07
N GLY A 165 -10.66 -11.95 -22.43
CA GLY A 165 -9.30 -11.57 -22.81
C GLY A 165 -8.30 -12.73 -22.74
N ILE A 166 -8.32 -13.50 -21.65
CA ILE A 166 -7.45 -14.67 -21.46
C ILE A 166 -7.79 -15.77 -22.48
N VAL A 167 -9.08 -16.05 -22.69
CA VAL A 167 -9.53 -17.04 -23.67
C VAL A 167 -9.12 -16.64 -25.09
N ALA A 168 -9.21 -15.35 -25.44
CA ALA A 168 -8.78 -14.84 -26.73
C ALA A 168 -7.26 -14.99 -26.93
N GLN A 169 -6.46 -14.68 -25.91
CA GLN A 169 -5.00 -14.87 -25.94
C GLN A 169 -4.61 -16.35 -26.08
N ALA A 170 -5.28 -17.25 -25.36
CA ALA A 170 -5.05 -18.69 -25.47
C ALA A 170 -5.33 -19.21 -26.89
N ARG A 171 -6.45 -18.78 -27.49
CA ARG A 171 -6.79 -19.14 -28.89
C ARG A 171 -5.77 -18.62 -29.90
N ASN A 172 -5.28 -17.39 -29.73
CA ASN A 172 -4.23 -16.83 -30.57
C ASN A 172 -2.89 -17.56 -30.43
N ALA A 173 -2.65 -18.21 -29.29
CA ALA A 173 -1.48 -19.06 -29.04
C ALA A 173 -1.69 -20.53 -29.46
N GLY A 174 -2.84 -20.88 -30.09
CA GLY A 174 -3.16 -22.25 -30.49
C GLY A 174 -3.56 -23.18 -29.32
N VAL A 175 -3.82 -22.63 -28.14
CA VAL A 175 -4.24 -23.36 -26.94
C VAL A 175 -5.76 -23.27 -26.80
N ALA A 176 -6.43 -24.41 -26.92
CA ALA A 176 -7.88 -24.49 -26.70
C ALA A 176 -8.20 -24.53 -25.20
N VAL A 177 -9.05 -23.60 -24.73
CA VAL A 177 -9.56 -23.63 -23.36
C VAL A 177 -10.63 -24.72 -23.24
N PRO A 178 -10.50 -25.71 -22.33
CA PRO A 178 -11.51 -26.75 -22.14
C PRO A 178 -12.87 -26.17 -21.71
N GLN A 179 -13.97 -26.74 -22.19
CA GLN A 179 -15.32 -26.25 -21.86
C GLN A 179 -15.59 -26.29 -20.36
N GLN A 180 -15.03 -27.27 -19.63
CA GLN A 180 -15.19 -27.37 -18.17
C GLN A 180 -14.69 -26.13 -17.42
N VAL A 181 -13.65 -25.45 -17.95
CA VAL A 181 -13.12 -24.21 -17.34
C VAL A 181 -14.08 -23.05 -17.56
N THR A 182 -14.75 -23.03 -18.71
CA THR A 182 -15.77 -22.02 -19.03
C THR A 182 -17.00 -22.20 -18.15
N ASP A 183 -17.46 -23.43 -17.96
CA ASP A 183 -18.61 -23.74 -17.13
C ASP A 183 -18.34 -23.43 -15.64
N LEU A 184 -17.13 -23.77 -15.15
CA LEU A 184 -16.71 -23.43 -13.79
C LEU A 184 -16.67 -21.92 -13.58
N TYR A 185 -16.09 -21.16 -14.52
CA TYR A 185 -16.06 -19.71 -14.47
C TYR A 185 -17.48 -19.12 -14.44
N GLN A 186 -18.36 -19.55 -15.34
CA GLN A 186 -19.73 -19.04 -15.41
C GLN A 186 -20.54 -19.35 -14.14
N SER A 187 -20.36 -20.54 -13.56
CA SER A 187 -21.04 -20.91 -12.31
C SER A 187 -20.55 -20.11 -11.11
N LEU A 188 -19.24 -19.88 -10.99
CA LEU A 188 -18.65 -19.05 -9.92
C LEU A 188 -19.10 -17.60 -10.06
N ARG A 189 -19.15 -17.10 -11.30
CA ARG A 189 -19.63 -15.77 -11.63
C ARG A 189 -21.11 -15.57 -11.25
N ALA A 190 -21.96 -16.57 -11.54
CA ALA A 190 -23.38 -16.52 -11.16
C ALA A 190 -23.59 -16.56 -9.64
N GLN A 191 -22.77 -17.33 -8.91
CA GLN A 191 -22.80 -17.34 -7.44
C GLN A 191 -22.41 -15.98 -6.87
N LEU A 192 -21.36 -15.36 -7.42
CA LEU A 192 -20.92 -14.04 -7.03
C LEU A 192 -22.01 -13.00 -7.32
N SER A 193 -22.60 -13.00 -8.52
CA SER A 193 -23.65 -12.04 -8.90
C SER A 193 -24.85 -12.10 -7.97
N ASN A 194 -25.29 -13.30 -7.59
CA ASN A 194 -26.40 -13.47 -6.67
C ASN A 194 -26.06 -13.00 -5.24
N ALA A 195 -24.80 -13.09 -4.83
CA ALA A 195 -24.34 -12.63 -3.52
C ALA A 195 -24.24 -11.09 -3.43
N VAL A 196 -23.80 -10.42 -4.51
CA VAL A 196 -23.66 -8.95 -4.52
C VAL A 196 -24.92 -8.19 -4.94
N ALA A 197 -25.85 -8.81 -5.68
CA ALA A 197 -27.11 -8.18 -6.09
C ALA A 197 -27.90 -7.50 -4.93
N PRO A 198 -28.12 -8.14 -3.76
CA PRO A 198 -28.85 -7.50 -2.67
C PRO A 198 -28.10 -6.32 -2.05
N VAL A 199 -26.75 -6.37 -2.01
CA VAL A 199 -25.91 -5.28 -1.48
C VAL A 199 -25.94 -4.08 -2.41
N ALA A 200 -25.90 -4.29 -3.73
CA ALA A 200 -26.04 -3.23 -4.72
C ALA A 200 -27.40 -2.52 -4.62
N GLY A 201 -28.48 -3.29 -4.41
CA GLY A 201 -29.82 -2.73 -4.19
C GLY A 201 -29.93 -1.89 -2.91
N GLN A 202 -29.28 -2.30 -1.83
CA GLN A 202 -29.23 -1.52 -0.58
C GLN A 202 -28.49 -0.20 -0.75
N VAL A 203 -27.37 -0.19 -1.50
CA VAL A 203 -26.61 1.03 -1.78
C VAL A 203 -27.42 2.00 -2.64
N GLN A 204 -28.14 1.50 -3.65
CA GLN A 204 -29.06 2.34 -4.45
C GLN A 204 -30.19 2.92 -3.60
N GLY A 205 -30.80 2.12 -2.72
CA GLY A 205 -31.85 2.61 -1.82
C GLY A 205 -31.37 3.73 -0.89
N VAL A 206 -30.16 3.63 -0.35
CA VAL A 206 -29.55 4.68 0.48
C VAL A 206 -29.21 5.92 -0.35
N ALA A 207 -28.76 5.75 -1.60
CA ALA A 207 -28.51 6.86 -2.51
C ALA A 207 -29.80 7.63 -2.87
N ASP A 208 -30.89 6.93 -3.14
CA ASP A 208 -32.20 7.54 -3.43
C ASP A 208 -32.76 8.28 -2.21
N GLN A 209 -32.59 7.72 -1.01
CA GLN A 209 -32.95 8.40 0.25
C GLN A 209 -32.16 9.69 0.45
N ALA A 210 -30.84 9.67 0.17
CA ALA A 210 -29.99 10.86 0.30
C ALA A 210 -30.38 11.97 -0.69
N GLN A 211 -30.77 11.62 -1.92
CA GLN A 211 -31.27 12.58 -2.91
C GLN A 211 -32.61 13.17 -2.46
N GLY A 212 -33.51 12.35 -1.90
CA GLY A 212 -34.77 12.81 -1.32
C GLY A 212 -34.57 13.85 -0.21
N ILE A 213 -33.64 13.58 0.73
CA ILE A 213 -33.31 14.50 1.82
C ILE A 213 -32.75 15.82 1.28
N THR A 214 -31.85 15.74 0.29
CA THR A 214 -31.25 16.94 -0.34
C THR A 214 -32.31 17.82 -0.99
N GLY A 215 -33.27 17.21 -1.70
CA GLY A 215 -34.41 17.92 -2.30
C GLY A 215 -35.31 18.59 -1.25
N GLN A 216 -35.55 17.95 -0.11
CA GLN A 216 -36.32 18.55 0.98
C GLN A 216 -35.62 19.78 1.58
N VAL A 217 -34.31 19.70 1.80
CA VAL A 217 -33.51 20.82 2.32
C VAL A 217 -33.52 22.00 1.34
N GLN A 218 -33.35 21.74 0.03
CA GLN A 218 -33.42 22.81 -0.98
C GLN A 218 -34.78 23.51 -1.00
N ASN A 219 -35.88 22.76 -0.93
CA ASN A 219 -37.22 23.33 -0.88
C ASN A 219 -37.44 24.18 0.37
N GLN A 220 -36.92 23.75 1.53
CA GLN A 220 -37.00 24.55 2.76
C GLN A 220 -36.21 25.86 2.64
N VAL A 221 -34.97 25.80 2.14
CA VAL A 221 -34.13 27.00 1.96
C VAL A 221 -34.78 27.99 1.01
N GLN A 222 -35.36 27.53 -0.09
CA GLN A 222 -36.09 28.39 -1.04
C GLN A 222 -37.34 29.00 -0.39
N GLY A 223 -38.08 28.24 0.41
CA GLY A 223 -39.21 28.73 1.18
C GLY A 223 -38.83 29.84 2.15
N TYR A 224 -37.73 29.67 2.90
CA TYR A 224 -37.20 30.71 3.79
C TYR A 224 -36.75 31.96 3.02
N ALA A 225 -36.05 31.78 1.89
CA ALA A 225 -35.62 32.90 1.06
C ALA A 225 -36.80 33.74 0.53
N ALA A 226 -37.88 33.09 0.09
CA ALA A 226 -39.09 33.77 -0.37
C ALA A 226 -39.80 34.54 0.76
N GLN A 227 -39.84 33.97 1.97
CA GLN A 227 -40.39 34.66 3.15
C GLN A 227 -39.58 35.91 3.52
N LEU A 228 -38.24 35.82 3.47
CA LEU A 228 -37.37 36.97 3.74
C LEU A 228 -37.53 38.09 2.69
N GLN A 229 -37.70 37.74 1.42
CA GLN A 229 -37.94 38.72 0.36
C GLN A 229 -39.30 39.43 0.49
N ALA A 230 -40.33 38.72 0.97
CA ALA A 230 -41.65 39.30 1.22
C ALA A 230 -41.69 40.22 2.45
N ALA A 231 -40.76 40.07 3.39
CA ALA A 231 -40.68 40.86 4.62
C ALA A 231 -39.88 42.16 4.47
N LEU A 232 -39.22 42.40 3.34
CA LEU A 232 -38.48 43.64 3.10
C LEU A 232 -39.45 44.77 2.68
N PRO A 233 -39.43 45.93 3.36
CA PRO A 233 -40.22 47.09 2.94
C PRO A 233 -39.70 47.63 1.61
N ARG A 234 -40.62 47.97 0.70
CA ARG A 234 -40.34 48.54 -0.62
C ARG A 234 -39.80 49.97 -0.55
#